data_AF-K1TXX5-F1
#
_entry.id   AF-K1TXX5-F1
#
_cell.length_a   1.000
_cell.length_b   1.000
_cell.length_c   1.000
_cell.angle_alpha   90.00
_cell.angle_beta   90.00
_cell.angle_gamma   90.00
#
_symmetry.space_group_name_H-M   'P 1'
#
loop_
_entity.id
_entity.type
_entity.pdbx_description
1 polymer ?
#
loop_
_entity_poly.entity_id
_entity_poly.type
_entity_poly.pdbx_seq_one_letter_code
_entity_poly.pdbx_strand_id
1 'polypeptide(L)'
;DIRKIASMGFDHVRLAIDYEVLEDEYGRTREEGFAYVTRVVEWCKRQELNIVLDLHKAYGYDFNNAGDKEKNILFTNKMVQKRFVNLWIKIAEHYANETHVAFELLNEVVEQENAEAWNLLIAETVDAIRRIARDTIIIYGGIQWNSVKTLKLLEKPKDENILFTFHFYEPLLFTHQKAHWVPTISQTEDIHYPEAMDYYRTKSLP
;
A
#
# COMPACT_ATOMS: atom_id res chain seq x y z
N ASP A 1 -2.59 4.62 -21.67
CA ASP A 1 -3.43 3.88 -20.69
C ASP A 1 -4.41 4.75 -19.93
N ILE A 2 -3.98 5.83 -19.26
CA ILE A 2 -4.86 6.68 -18.45
C ILE A 2 -6.13 7.16 -19.19
N ARG A 3 -6.03 7.63 -20.44
CA ARG A 3 -7.20 7.99 -21.27
C ARG A 3 -8.18 6.82 -21.45
N LYS A 4 -7.66 5.60 -21.63
CA LYS A 4 -8.49 4.41 -21.81
C LYS A 4 -9.20 4.07 -20.49
N ILE A 5 -8.51 4.19 -19.36
CA ILE A 5 -9.11 4.03 -18.02
C ILE A 5 -10.26 5.03 -17.84
N ALA A 6 -10.03 6.32 -18.10
CA ALA A 6 -11.10 7.34 -18.03
C ALA A 6 -12.28 7.01 -18.96
N SER A 7 -12.01 6.57 -20.21
CA SER A 7 -13.07 6.22 -21.16
C SER A 7 -13.93 5.02 -20.74
N MET A 8 -13.45 4.18 -19.82
CA MET A 8 -14.21 3.06 -19.25
C MET A 8 -15.11 3.49 -18.08
N GLY A 9 -15.05 4.76 -17.65
CA GLY A 9 -15.88 5.30 -16.58
C GLY A 9 -15.31 5.16 -15.17
N PHE A 10 -14.03 4.79 -15.02
CA PHE A 10 -13.33 4.87 -13.73
C PHE A 10 -13.12 6.34 -13.34
N ASP A 11 -13.05 6.61 -12.04
CA ASP A 11 -12.85 7.94 -11.46
C ASP A 11 -11.45 8.14 -10.84
N HIS A 12 -10.69 7.05 -10.66
CA HIS A 12 -9.34 7.11 -10.11
C HIS A 12 -8.44 5.95 -10.56
N VAL A 13 -7.15 6.10 -10.28
CA VAL A 13 -6.12 5.04 -10.44
C VAL A 13 -5.34 4.91 -9.13
N ARG A 14 -4.97 3.68 -8.76
CA ARG A 14 -4.00 3.41 -7.69
C ARG A 14 -2.65 3.05 -8.30
N LEU A 15 -1.62 3.82 -8.00
CA LEU A 15 -0.25 3.64 -8.50
C LEU A 15 0.63 3.08 -7.38
N ALA A 16 0.92 1.79 -7.44
CA ALA A 16 1.86 1.12 -6.56
C ALA A 16 3.31 1.49 -6.94
N ILE A 17 4.08 1.94 -5.96
CA ILE A 17 5.45 2.44 -6.13
C ILE A 17 6.37 1.73 -5.13
N ASP A 18 7.37 1.03 -5.64
CA ASP A 18 8.47 0.52 -4.83
C ASP A 18 9.46 1.66 -4.55
N TYR A 19 9.96 1.79 -3.31
CA TYR A 19 10.80 2.91 -2.90
C TYR A 19 12.05 3.10 -3.78
N GLU A 20 12.57 2.03 -4.39
CA GLU A 20 13.73 2.03 -5.29
C GLU A 20 13.51 2.89 -6.55
N VAL A 21 12.25 3.16 -6.90
CA VAL A 21 11.90 4.14 -7.93
C VAL A 21 12.26 5.54 -7.45
N LEU A 22 11.92 5.89 -6.20
CA LEU A 22 11.98 7.25 -5.66
C LEU A 22 13.29 7.61 -4.96
N GLU A 23 14.03 6.62 -4.48
CA GLU A 23 15.30 6.83 -3.81
C GLU A 23 16.29 5.68 -4.02
N ASP A 24 17.58 5.96 -3.84
CA ASP A 24 18.64 4.95 -3.93
C ASP A 24 18.89 4.21 -2.61
N GLU A 25 19.85 3.29 -2.59
CA GLU A 25 20.20 2.51 -1.40
C GLU A 25 20.62 3.35 -0.17
N TYR A 26 21.04 4.60 -0.39
CA TYR A 26 21.44 5.54 0.67
C TYR A 26 20.33 6.51 1.09
N GLY A 27 19.13 6.39 0.50
CA GLY A 27 17.98 7.27 0.77
C GLY A 27 18.08 8.64 0.08
N ARG A 28 18.94 8.76 -0.94
CA ARG A 28 19.00 9.96 -1.79
C ARG A 28 17.92 9.88 -2.85
N THR A 29 17.26 11.01 -3.10
CA THR A 29 16.16 11.12 -4.07
C THR A 29 16.63 10.74 -5.48
N ARG A 30 15.80 9.98 -6.18
CA ARG A 30 15.91 9.69 -7.61
C ARG A 30 14.96 10.59 -8.37
N GLU A 31 15.47 11.72 -8.85
CA GLU A 31 14.67 12.71 -9.61
C GLU A 31 14.00 12.11 -10.83
N GLU A 32 14.67 11.16 -11.52
CA GLU A 32 14.10 10.46 -12.66
C GLU A 32 12.85 9.65 -12.26
N GLY A 33 12.90 8.98 -11.11
CA GLY A 33 11.77 8.25 -10.52
C GLY A 33 10.56 9.13 -10.27
N PHE A 34 10.79 10.25 -9.58
CA PHE A 34 9.76 11.27 -9.38
C PHE A 34 9.22 11.81 -10.71
N ALA A 35 10.05 11.97 -11.74
CA ALA A 35 9.58 12.39 -13.06
C ALA A 35 8.66 11.35 -13.74
N TYR A 36 8.84 10.04 -13.51
CA TYR A 36 7.87 9.03 -13.95
C TYR A 36 6.53 9.20 -13.23
N VAL A 37 6.55 9.30 -11.90
CA VAL A 37 5.32 9.44 -11.09
C VAL A 37 4.58 10.73 -11.42
N THR A 38 5.29 11.86 -11.51
CA THR A 38 4.71 13.16 -11.87
C THR A 38 4.02 13.12 -13.23
N ARG A 39 4.59 12.43 -14.23
CA ARG A 39 3.90 12.27 -15.52
C ARG A 39 2.57 11.54 -15.39
N VAL A 40 2.49 10.50 -14.57
CA VAL A 40 1.23 9.77 -14.33
C VAL A 40 0.23 10.66 -13.59
N VAL A 41 0.66 11.40 -12.57
CA VAL A 41 -0.17 12.38 -11.83
C VAL A 41 -0.74 13.43 -12.79
N GLU A 42 0.07 13.97 -13.70
CA GLU A 42 -0.38 14.93 -14.72
C GLU A 42 -1.34 14.30 -15.74
N TRP A 43 -1.11 13.06 -16.16
CA TRP A 43 -2.03 12.36 -17.05
C TRP A 43 -3.39 12.14 -16.39
N CYS A 44 -3.42 11.74 -15.11
CA CYS A 44 -4.66 11.61 -14.35
C CYS A 44 -5.39 12.96 -14.26
N LYS A 45 -4.68 14.04 -13.92
CA LYS A 45 -5.23 15.40 -13.89
C LYS A 45 -5.90 15.81 -15.20
N ARG A 46 -5.22 15.57 -16.34
CA ARG A 46 -5.74 15.88 -17.68
C ARG A 46 -6.98 15.07 -18.07
N GLN A 47 -7.22 13.94 -17.40
CA GLN A 47 -8.35 13.07 -17.66
C GLN A 47 -9.39 13.14 -16.52
N GLU A 48 -9.26 14.12 -15.62
CA GLU A 48 -10.15 14.32 -14.47
C GLU A 48 -10.26 13.08 -13.55
N LEU A 49 -9.17 12.29 -13.48
CA LEU A 49 -9.04 11.14 -12.60
C LEU A 49 -8.29 11.52 -11.33
N ASN A 50 -8.76 11.02 -10.18
CA ASN A 50 -7.96 11.01 -8.96
C ASN A 50 -6.85 9.97 -9.04
N ILE A 51 -5.83 10.10 -8.19
CA ILE A 51 -4.74 9.13 -8.10
C ILE A 51 -4.35 8.87 -6.64
N VAL A 52 -4.26 7.60 -6.29
CA VAL A 52 -3.69 7.14 -5.02
C VAL A 52 -2.24 6.74 -5.27
N LEU A 53 -1.30 7.41 -4.59
CA LEU A 53 0.11 7.01 -4.58
C LEU A 53 0.32 6.03 -3.43
N ASP A 54 0.53 4.77 -3.75
CA ASP A 54 0.75 3.67 -2.80
C ASP A 54 2.23 3.36 -2.69
N LEU A 55 2.81 3.48 -1.49
CA LEU A 55 4.15 2.96 -1.25
C LEU A 55 4.06 1.44 -1.04
N HIS A 56 4.36 0.71 -2.10
CA HIS A 56 4.17 -0.73 -2.17
C HIS A 56 5.28 -1.50 -1.46
N LYS A 57 6.49 -0.94 -1.48
CA LYS A 57 7.64 -1.38 -0.71
C LYS A 57 8.33 -0.18 -0.10
N ALA A 58 8.84 -0.35 1.11
CA ALA A 58 9.68 0.63 1.77
C ALA A 58 11.08 0.05 1.98
N TYR A 59 12.08 0.92 2.17
CA TYR A 59 13.40 0.44 2.56
C TYR A 59 13.28 -0.39 3.86
N GLY A 60 13.76 -1.64 3.84
CA GLY A 60 13.64 -2.57 4.96
C GLY A 60 12.22 -3.11 5.19
N TYR A 61 11.35 -3.07 4.18
CA TYR A 61 10.04 -3.72 4.21
C TYR A 61 9.52 -4.14 2.83
N ASP A 62 9.17 -5.42 2.68
CA ASP A 62 8.42 -5.98 1.55
C ASP A 62 7.47 -7.06 2.08
N PHE A 63 6.20 -7.01 1.69
CA PHE A 63 5.21 -8.02 2.07
C PHE A 63 5.58 -9.43 1.60
N ASN A 64 6.39 -9.55 0.53
CA ASN A 64 6.93 -10.82 0.05
C ASN A 64 7.97 -11.45 0.99
N ASN A 65 8.55 -10.66 1.91
CA ASN A 65 9.48 -11.13 2.94
C ASN A 65 8.76 -11.47 4.26
N ALA A 66 7.47 -11.78 4.21
CA ALA A 66 6.67 -12.19 5.36
C ALA A 66 7.39 -13.22 6.25
N GLY A 67 7.60 -12.89 7.53
CA GLY A 67 8.27 -13.76 8.50
C GLY A 67 9.80 -13.72 8.47
N ASP A 68 10.43 -13.02 7.52
CA ASP A 68 11.87 -12.79 7.45
C ASP A 68 12.24 -11.52 8.26
N LYS A 69 12.58 -11.72 9.54
CA LYS A 69 12.90 -10.63 10.48
C LYS A 69 14.21 -9.90 10.18
N GLU A 70 15.08 -10.49 9.34
CA GLU A 70 16.33 -9.84 8.92
C GLU A 70 16.10 -8.87 7.77
N LYS A 71 15.09 -9.12 6.93
CA LYS A 71 14.69 -8.23 5.83
C LYS A 71 13.62 -7.21 6.22
N ASN A 72 12.59 -7.63 6.95
CA ASN A 72 11.49 -6.77 7.40
C ASN A 72 11.85 -6.09 8.73
N ILE A 73 12.75 -5.11 8.65
CA ILE A 73 13.28 -4.37 9.80
C ILE A 73 12.61 -3.00 10.04
N LEU A 74 11.70 -2.57 9.16
CA LEU A 74 11.01 -1.27 9.28
C LEU A 74 10.37 -1.06 10.66
N PHE A 75 9.74 -2.09 11.25
CA PHE A 75 9.02 -1.95 12.51
C PHE A 75 9.91 -2.03 13.76
N THR A 76 11.18 -2.44 13.61
CA THR A 76 12.12 -2.62 14.72
C THR A 76 13.32 -1.68 14.67
N ASN A 77 13.63 -1.10 13.52
CA ASN A 77 14.80 -0.23 13.33
C ASN A 77 14.41 1.25 13.17
N LYS A 78 14.78 2.06 14.16
CA LYS A 78 14.47 3.50 14.21
C LYS A 78 15.06 4.31 13.06
N MET A 79 16.22 3.92 12.52
CA MET A 79 16.80 4.63 11.37
C MET A 79 16.03 4.35 10.09
N VAL A 80 15.49 3.14 9.95
CA VAL A 80 14.63 2.75 8.83
C VAL A 80 13.27 3.44 8.92
N GLN A 81 12.68 3.55 10.11
CA GLN A 81 11.45 4.34 10.35
C GLN A 81 11.64 5.81 9.96
N LYS A 82 12.74 6.43 10.39
CA LYS A 82 13.07 7.81 10.02
C LYS A 82 13.20 7.96 8.50
N ARG A 83 13.79 6.98 7.81
CA ARG A 83 13.91 6.98 6.36
C ARG A 83 12.54 6.88 5.67
N PHE A 84 11.64 6.02 6.17
CA PHE A 84 10.26 5.92 5.71
C PHE A 84 9.52 7.26 5.84
N VAL A 85 9.59 7.91 7.00
CA VAL A 85 8.97 9.23 7.23
C VAL A 85 9.59 10.28 6.30
N ASN A 86 10.91 10.29 6.12
CA ASN A 86 11.58 11.21 5.21
C ASN A 86 11.18 11.00 3.74
N LEU A 87 10.94 9.77 3.31
CA LEU A 87 10.44 9.51 1.95
C LEU A 87 9.04 10.11 1.78
N TRP A 88 8.15 9.93 2.76
CA TRP A 88 6.82 10.54 2.73
C TRP A 88 6.84 12.07 2.78
N ILE A 89 7.80 12.67 3.50
CA ILE A 89 8.05 14.12 3.45
C ILE A 89 8.35 14.56 2.02
N LYS A 90 9.27 13.88 1.32
CA LYS A 90 9.60 14.20 -0.08
C LYS A 90 8.39 14.02 -1.01
N ILE A 91 7.63 12.94 -0.87
CA ILE A 91 6.40 12.71 -1.64
C ILE A 91 5.40 13.85 -1.39
N ALA A 92 5.20 14.26 -0.13
CA ALA A 92 4.34 15.37 0.22
C ALA A 92 4.83 16.69 -0.39
N GLU A 93 6.13 17.00 -0.33
CA GLU A 93 6.71 18.20 -0.95
C GLU A 93 6.46 18.27 -2.46
N HIS A 94 6.51 17.12 -3.15
CA HIS A 94 6.25 17.05 -4.59
C HIS A 94 4.76 17.22 -4.96
N TYR A 95 3.84 16.72 -4.13
CA TYR A 95 2.43 16.57 -4.53
C TYR A 95 1.41 17.29 -3.63
N ALA A 96 1.82 18.05 -2.61
CA ALA A 96 0.92 18.75 -1.68
C ALA A 96 -0.11 19.68 -2.36
N ASN A 97 0.24 20.25 -3.51
CA ASN A 97 -0.63 21.17 -4.24
C ASN A 97 -1.55 20.46 -5.25
N GLU A 98 -1.44 19.15 -5.41
CA GLU A 98 -2.25 18.36 -6.35
C GLU A 98 -3.48 17.80 -5.62
N THR A 99 -4.61 18.50 -5.76
CA THR A 99 -5.86 18.19 -5.02
C THR A 99 -6.50 16.86 -5.42
N HIS A 100 -6.12 16.28 -6.56
CA HIS A 100 -6.60 14.97 -7.03
C HIS A 100 -5.69 13.81 -6.59
N VAL A 101 -4.70 14.07 -5.74
CA VAL A 101 -3.75 13.07 -5.23
C VAL A 101 -4.09 12.69 -3.78
N ALA A 102 -4.07 11.39 -3.50
CA ALA A 102 -4.11 10.81 -2.16
C ALA A 102 -2.85 9.97 -1.89
N PHE A 103 -2.47 9.83 -0.62
CA PHE A 103 -1.27 9.10 -0.19
C PHE A 103 -1.65 7.83 0.56
N GLU A 104 -1.28 6.65 0.07
CA GLU A 104 -1.44 5.38 0.78
C GLU A 104 -0.10 4.94 1.39
N LEU A 105 -0.03 4.97 2.73
CA LEU A 105 1.24 5.02 3.46
C LEU A 105 2.14 3.80 3.26
N LEU A 106 1.56 2.60 3.26
CA LEU A 106 2.28 1.35 3.08
C LEU A 106 1.33 0.23 2.69
N ASN A 107 1.70 -0.52 1.66
CA ASN A 107 0.99 -1.72 1.27
C ASN A 107 1.18 -2.86 2.28
N GLU A 108 0.08 -3.51 2.65
CA GLU A 108 0.02 -4.84 3.27
C GLU A 108 1.04 -5.11 4.39
N VAL A 109 0.92 -4.42 5.53
CA VAL A 109 1.69 -4.81 6.73
C VAL A 109 1.33 -6.25 7.11
N VAL A 110 2.31 -7.14 7.26
CA VAL A 110 2.05 -8.59 7.35
C VAL A 110 1.94 -9.08 8.78
N GLU A 111 2.96 -8.88 9.60
CA GLU A 111 3.14 -9.59 10.86
C GLU A 111 2.20 -9.07 11.96
N GLN A 112 1.64 -10.00 12.74
CA GLN A 112 0.64 -9.66 13.74
C GLN A 112 1.22 -8.83 14.89
N GLU A 113 2.46 -9.10 15.28
CA GLU A 113 3.16 -8.35 16.33
C GLU A 113 3.41 -6.88 15.97
N ASN A 114 3.31 -6.50 14.69
CA ASN A 114 3.59 -5.14 14.24
C ASN A 114 2.41 -4.17 14.41
N ALA A 115 1.26 -4.59 14.95
CA ALA A 115 0.09 -3.73 15.10
C ALA A 115 0.36 -2.41 15.84
N GLU A 116 1.04 -2.47 17.00
CA GLU A 116 1.37 -1.28 17.78
C GLU A 116 2.45 -0.43 17.10
N ALA A 117 3.53 -1.08 16.64
CA ALA A 117 4.62 -0.41 15.94
C ALA A 117 4.14 0.30 14.67
N TRP A 118 3.17 -0.28 13.96
CA TRP A 118 2.56 0.32 12.78
C TRP A 118 1.73 1.55 13.12
N ASN A 119 0.88 1.49 14.15
CA ASN A 119 0.13 2.67 14.60
C ASN A 119 1.05 3.84 15.01
N LEU A 120 2.14 3.56 15.72
CA LEU A 120 3.14 4.59 16.06
C LEU A 120 3.78 5.21 14.81
N LEU A 121 4.14 4.39 13.82
CA LEU A 121 4.73 4.87 12.57
C LEU A 121 3.73 5.64 11.71
N ILE A 122 2.46 5.21 11.64
CA ILE A 122 1.37 5.96 11.01
C ILE A 122 1.27 7.34 11.66
N ALA A 123 1.18 7.39 12.99
CA ALA A 123 1.03 8.64 13.73
C ALA A 123 2.16 9.62 13.45
N GLU A 124 3.42 9.15 13.44
CA GLU A 124 4.60 9.97 13.12
C GLU A 124 4.59 10.45 11.67
N THR A 125 4.21 9.57 10.73
CA THR A 125 4.20 9.88 9.29
C THR A 125 3.09 10.86 8.93
N VAL A 126 1.88 10.67 9.49
CA VAL A 126 0.75 11.61 9.32
C VAL A 126 1.13 13.00 9.84
N ASP A 127 1.74 13.11 11.02
CA ASP A 127 2.17 14.41 11.56
C ASP A 127 3.20 15.09 10.65
N ALA A 128 4.12 14.33 10.06
CA ALA A 128 5.12 14.84 9.13
C ALA A 128 4.47 15.34 7.83
N ILE A 129 3.58 14.55 7.22
CA ILE A 129 2.86 14.93 6.00
C ILE A 129 2.01 16.16 6.25
N ARG A 130 1.25 16.24 7.36
CA ARG A 130 0.34 17.36 7.66
C ARG A 130 1.04 18.71 7.82
N ARG A 131 2.34 18.73 8.13
CA ARG A 131 3.14 19.98 8.14
C ARG A 131 3.34 20.57 6.74
N ILE A 132 3.19 19.76 5.70
CA ILE A 132 3.48 20.08 4.30
C ILE A 132 2.19 20.10 3.47
N ALA A 133 1.40 19.04 3.60
CA ALA A 133 0.19 18.75 2.84
C ALA A 133 -1.00 18.60 3.81
N ARG A 134 -1.54 19.75 4.24
CA ARG A 134 -2.55 19.83 5.32
C ARG A 134 -3.84 19.07 4.99
N ASP A 135 -4.31 19.20 3.76
CA ASP A 135 -5.65 18.74 3.35
C ASP A 135 -5.60 17.46 2.49
N THR A 136 -4.41 16.97 2.14
CA THR A 136 -4.26 15.77 1.30
C THR A 136 -4.86 14.54 1.99
N ILE A 137 -5.62 13.74 1.27
CA ILE A 137 -6.17 12.50 1.81
C ILE A 137 -5.01 11.52 2.10
N ILE A 138 -4.95 10.99 3.31
CA ILE A 138 -4.01 9.94 3.71
C ILE A 138 -4.78 8.65 3.93
N ILE A 139 -4.27 7.56 3.36
CA ILE A 139 -4.87 6.23 3.37
C ILE A 139 -3.90 5.28 4.07
N TYR A 140 -4.42 4.43 4.95
CA TYR A 140 -3.64 3.34 5.52
C TYR A 140 -4.54 2.17 5.92
N GLY A 141 -3.99 0.97 5.84
CA GLY A 141 -4.68 -0.27 6.21
C GLY A 141 -4.10 -0.88 7.48
N GLY A 142 -4.75 -1.96 7.93
CA GLY A 142 -4.30 -2.74 9.08
C GLY A 142 -3.17 -3.71 8.75
N ILE A 143 -2.78 -4.50 9.75
CA ILE A 143 -1.85 -5.61 9.58
C ILE A 143 -2.49 -6.82 8.89
N GLN A 144 -1.74 -7.90 8.69
CA GLN A 144 -2.16 -9.11 7.96
C GLN A 144 -2.66 -8.79 6.55
N TRP A 145 -1.81 -8.16 5.74
CA TRP A 145 -2.10 -7.81 4.36
C TRP A 145 -3.33 -6.90 4.20
N ASN A 146 -3.40 -5.84 5.01
CA ASN A 146 -4.55 -4.93 5.02
C ASN A 146 -5.88 -5.70 5.21
N SER A 147 -5.94 -6.69 6.10
CA SER A 147 -7.16 -7.47 6.31
C SER A 147 -8.28 -6.60 6.89
N VAL A 148 -9.51 -6.79 6.38
CA VAL A 148 -10.70 -6.16 6.98
C VAL A 148 -10.86 -6.49 8.48
N LYS A 149 -10.37 -7.65 8.92
CA LYS A 149 -10.46 -8.10 10.33
C LYS A 149 -9.54 -7.33 11.28
N THR A 150 -8.50 -6.70 10.74
CA THR A 150 -7.46 -6.01 11.53
C THR A 150 -7.63 -4.50 11.51
N LEU A 151 -8.57 -3.95 10.73
CA LEU A 151 -8.95 -2.53 10.79
C LEU A 151 -9.31 -2.06 12.21
N LYS A 152 -9.93 -2.94 13.00
CA LYS A 152 -10.26 -2.67 14.42
C LYS A 152 -9.05 -2.46 15.34
N LEU A 153 -7.84 -2.80 14.87
CA LEU A 153 -6.58 -2.62 15.59
C LEU A 153 -5.91 -1.28 15.26
N LEU A 154 -6.42 -0.55 14.26
CA LEU A 154 -5.94 0.80 13.98
C LEU A 154 -6.46 1.78 15.03
N GLU A 155 -5.59 2.72 15.40
CA GLU A 155 -5.98 3.85 16.22
C GLU A 155 -6.97 4.75 15.46
N LYS A 156 -7.75 5.51 16.24
CA LYS A 156 -8.68 6.50 15.68
C LYS A 156 -7.92 7.49 14.78
N PRO A 157 -8.46 7.87 13.61
CA PRO A 157 -7.87 8.89 12.77
C PRO A 157 -7.59 10.19 13.52
N LYS A 158 -6.44 10.81 13.24
CA LYS A 158 -6.04 12.11 13.80
C LYS A 158 -6.89 13.27 13.26
N ASP A 159 -7.39 13.16 12.03
CA ASP A 159 -8.24 14.16 11.38
C ASP A 159 -9.23 13.51 10.40
N GLU A 160 -10.05 14.34 9.74
CA GLU A 160 -11.12 13.92 8.82
C GLU A 160 -10.65 13.50 7.42
N ASN A 161 -9.43 13.87 7.03
CA ASN A 161 -8.85 13.57 5.71
C ASN A 161 -8.04 12.26 5.74
N ILE A 162 -8.54 11.29 6.52
CA ILE A 162 -7.95 9.96 6.66
C ILE A 162 -8.97 8.93 6.22
N LEU A 163 -8.55 8.01 5.35
CA LEU A 163 -9.32 6.86 4.93
C LEU A 163 -8.64 5.56 5.36
N PHE A 164 -9.44 4.57 5.73
CA PHE A 164 -8.95 3.22 5.96
C PHE A 164 -9.12 2.36 4.72
N THR A 165 -8.09 1.57 4.38
CA THR A 165 -8.12 0.62 3.27
C THR A 165 -8.05 -0.82 3.76
N PHE A 166 -8.63 -1.74 3.01
CA PHE A 166 -8.45 -3.18 3.18
C PHE A 166 -8.39 -3.88 1.83
N HIS A 167 -7.66 -5.00 1.76
CA HIS A 167 -7.64 -5.86 0.59
C HIS A 167 -8.63 -7.00 0.73
N PHE A 168 -9.22 -7.43 -0.38
CA PHE A 168 -10.25 -8.46 -0.39
C PHE A 168 -10.06 -9.42 -1.56
N TYR A 169 -9.47 -10.57 -1.27
CA TYR A 169 -9.24 -11.66 -2.23
C TYR A 169 -9.97 -12.95 -1.84
N GLU A 170 -10.96 -12.88 -0.97
CA GLU A 170 -11.69 -14.05 -0.47
C GLU A 170 -12.72 -14.56 -1.50
N PRO A 171 -12.81 -15.89 -1.76
CA PRO A 171 -11.94 -16.94 -1.25
C PRO A 171 -10.56 -16.95 -1.94
N LEU A 172 -9.48 -16.95 -1.16
CA LEU A 172 -8.11 -16.87 -1.70
C LEU A 172 -7.82 -17.99 -2.71
N LEU A 173 -8.32 -19.21 -2.45
CA LEU A 173 -8.16 -20.35 -3.36
C LEU A 173 -8.73 -20.08 -4.75
N PHE A 174 -9.84 -19.35 -4.86
CA PHE A 174 -10.45 -19.03 -6.15
C PHE A 174 -9.70 -17.92 -6.86
N THR A 175 -9.40 -16.82 -6.16
CA THR A 175 -8.78 -15.63 -6.73
C THR A 175 -7.31 -15.85 -7.11
N HIS A 176 -6.62 -16.71 -6.36
CA HIS A 176 -5.20 -17.03 -6.56
C HIS A 176 -4.99 -18.46 -7.06
N GLN A 177 -6.03 -19.13 -7.59
CA GLN A 177 -5.85 -20.46 -8.17
C GLN A 177 -4.68 -20.47 -9.15
N LYS A 178 -3.76 -21.42 -8.97
CA LYS A 178 -2.55 -21.57 -9.79
C LYS A 178 -1.54 -20.41 -9.72
N ALA A 179 -1.65 -19.53 -8.72
CA ALA A 179 -0.67 -18.49 -8.44
C ALA A 179 0.64 -19.12 -7.95
N HIS A 180 1.66 -19.14 -8.82
CA HIS A 180 2.94 -19.79 -8.51
C HIS A 180 3.70 -19.17 -7.33
N TRP A 181 3.36 -17.94 -6.95
CA TRP A 181 3.97 -17.21 -5.84
C TRP A 181 3.30 -17.47 -4.49
N VAL A 182 2.19 -18.23 -4.43
CA VAL A 182 1.53 -18.61 -3.18
C VAL A 182 1.83 -20.09 -2.89
N PRO A 183 2.76 -20.41 -1.97
CA PRO A 183 3.25 -21.78 -1.79
C PRO A 183 2.17 -22.80 -1.38
N THR A 184 1.10 -22.33 -0.73
CA THR A 184 0.00 -23.16 -0.22
C THR A 184 -1.12 -23.39 -1.24
N ILE A 185 -1.02 -22.83 -2.46
CA ILE A 185 -2.04 -23.01 -3.50
C ILE A 185 -1.57 -24.04 -4.54
N SER A 186 -2.46 -24.97 -4.88
CA SER A 186 -2.24 -25.93 -5.95
C SER A 186 -2.07 -25.23 -7.31
N GLN A 187 -1.04 -25.63 -8.05
CA GLN A 187 -0.77 -25.11 -9.40
C GLN A 187 -1.56 -25.81 -10.51
N THR A 188 -2.26 -26.90 -10.19
CA THR A 188 -2.94 -27.74 -11.18
C THR A 188 -4.44 -27.81 -10.97
N GLU A 189 -4.93 -27.56 -9.75
CA GLU A 189 -6.36 -27.63 -9.46
C GLU A 189 -7.13 -26.42 -10.00
N ASP A 190 -8.31 -26.69 -10.55
CA ASP A 190 -9.30 -25.67 -10.90
C ASP A 190 -10.23 -25.43 -9.69
N ILE A 191 -10.42 -24.15 -9.35
CA ILE A 191 -11.33 -23.71 -8.29
C ILE A 191 -12.48 -22.94 -8.93
N HIS A 192 -13.70 -23.33 -8.61
CA HIS A 192 -14.92 -22.77 -9.23
C HIS A 192 -15.60 -21.72 -8.36
N TYR A 193 -16.35 -20.82 -9.01
CA TYR A 193 -17.25 -19.84 -8.39
C TYR A 193 -18.52 -19.72 -9.26
N PRO A 194 -19.74 -19.67 -8.67
CA PRO A 194 -20.02 -19.71 -7.23
C PRO A 194 -19.99 -21.13 -6.65
N GLU A 195 -19.59 -21.25 -5.37
CA GLU A 195 -19.59 -22.51 -4.59
C GLU A 195 -19.85 -22.22 -3.10
N ALA A 196 -20.18 -23.25 -2.31
CA ALA A 196 -20.37 -23.13 -0.86
C ALA A 196 -19.05 -23.00 -0.08
N MET A 197 -19.05 -22.39 1.11
CA MET A 197 -17.83 -22.23 1.91
C MET A 197 -17.15 -23.56 2.28
N ASP A 198 -17.92 -24.64 2.43
CA ASP A 198 -17.36 -25.97 2.71
C ASP A 198 -16.56 -26.52 1.54
N TYR A 199 -16.91 -26.19 0.29
CA TYR A 199 -16.10 -26.54 -0.88
C TYR A 199 -14.71 -25.91 -0.77
N TYR A 200 -14.62 -24.59 -0.54
CA TYR A 200 -13.32 -23.93 -0.39
C TYR A 200 -12.53 -24.45 0.81
N ARG A 201 -13.19 -24.78 1.94
CA ARG A 201 -12.52 -25.37 3.11
C ARG A 201 -11.90 -26.74 2.83
N THR A 202 -12.63 -27.60 2.11
CA THR A 202 -12.10 -28.93 1.73
C THR A 202 -10.97 -28.86 0.70
N LYS A 203 -10.93 -27.77 -0.09
CA LYS A 203 -9.88 -27.50 -1.07
C LYS A 203 -8.66 -26.77 -0.52
N SER A 204 -8.73 -26.22 0.69
CA SER A 204 -7.57 -25.63 1.35
C SER A 204 -6.63 -26.75 1.78
N LEU A 205 -5.37 -26.68 1.32
CA LEU A 205 -4.31 -27.51 1.89
C LEU A 205 -4.15 -27.14 3.39
N PRO A 206 -3.81 -28.11 4.26
CA PRO A 206 -3.49 -27.86 5.67
C PRO A 206 -2.36 -26.84 5.85
#